data_AF-A0A382ZVZ3-F1
#
_entry.id   AF-A0A382ZVZ3-F1
#
_cell.length_a   1.000
_cell.length_b   1.000
_cell.length_c   1.000
_cell.angle_alpha   90.00
_cell.angle_beta   90.00
_cell.angle_gamma   90.00
#
_symmetry.space_group_name_H-M   'P 1'
#
loop_
_entity.id
_entity.type
_entity.pdbx_description
1 polymer ?
#
loop_
_entity_poly.entity_id
_entity_poly.type
_entity_poly.pdbx_seq_one_letter_code
_entity_poly.pdbx_strand_id
1 'polypeptide(L)' 'MTALSNQDFISQDAEHLIHPLHHQGMHSNGLVWVKGRGAILEDADGNEYLDGLAGLWNN' A
#
# COMPACT_ATOMS: atom_id res chain seq x y z
N MET A 1 15.08 15.21 -6.23
CA MET A 1 13.88 14.46 -6.65
C MET A 1 12.88 14.55 -5.52
N THR A 2 11.65 14.96 -5.81
CA THR A 2 10.53 14.93 -4.87
C THR A 2 10.14 13.47 -4.63
N ALA A 3 9.79 13.11 -3.39
CA ALA A 3 9.20 11.80 -3.12
C ALA A 3 7.83 11.71 -3.78
N LEU A 4 7.47 10.53 -4.30
CA LEU A 4 6.14 10.25 -4.86
C LEU A 4 5.16 10.02 -3.71
N SER A 5 3.93 10.52 -3.86
CA SER A 5 2.82 10.28 -2.94
C SER A 5 2.21 8.89 -3.13
N ASN A 6 1.37 8.46 -2.19
CA ASN A 6 0.58 7.24 -2.32
C ASN A 6 -0.25 7.22 -3.62
N GLN A 7 -0.86 8.36 -3.96
CA GLN A 7 -1.70 8.46 -5.15
C GLN A 7 -0.90 8.34 -6.46
N ASP A 8 0.33 8.86 -6.50
CA ASP A 8 1.20 8.73 -7.67
C ASP A 8 1.53 7.26 -7.98
N PHE A 9 1.74 6.46 -6.92
CA PHE A 9 1.96 5.02 -7.06
C PHE A 9 0.67 4.29 -7.48
N ILE A 10 -0.47 4.60 -6.87
CA ILE A 10 -1.76 3.98 -7.21
C ILE A 10 -2.13 4.22 -8.67
N SER A 11 -1.87 5.42 -9.21
CA SER A 11 -2.15 5.71 -10.62
C SER A 11 -1.33 4.82 -11.56
N GLN A 12 -0.04 4.62 -11.27
CA GLN A 12 0.82 3.73 -12.08
C GLN A 12 0.46 2.25 -11.90
N ASP A 13 0.09 1.85 -10.69
CA ASP A 13 -0.32 0.48 -10.37
C ASP A 13 -1.63 0.13 -11.11
N ALA A 14 -2.63 1.01 -11.07
CA ALA A 14 -3.92 0.80 -11.72
C ALA A 14 -3.85 0.64 -13.24
N GLU A 15 -2.81 1.18 -13.89
CA GLU A 15 -2.57 1.02 -15.32
C GLU A 15 -2.01 -0.35 -15.70
N HIS A 16 -1.34 -1.05 -14.76
CA HIS A 16 -0.47 -2.17 -15.10
C HIS A 16 -0.68 -3.44 -14.26
N LEU A 17 -1.31 -3.36 -13.09
CA LEU A 17 -1.39 -4.46 -12.11
C LEU A 17 -2.84 -4.79 -11.73
N ILE A 18 -3.12 -6.10 -11.63
CA ILE A 18 -4.36 -6.64 -11.09
C ILE A 18 -4.03 -7.41 -9.81
N HIS A 19 -4.69 -7.04 -8.71
CA HIS A 19 -4.43 -7.61 -7.39
C HIS A 19 -5.28 -8.85 -7.08
N PRO A 20 -4.88 -9.66 -6.08
CA PRO A 20 -5.79 -10.61 -5.44
C PRO A 20 -6.99 -9.90 -4.80
N LEU A 21 -8.17 -10.54 -4.82
CA LEU A 21 -9.42 -9.97 -4.28
C LEU A 21 -9.78 -8.59 -4.88
N HIS A 22 -9.40 -8.36 -6.14
CA HIS A 22 -9.50 -7.05 -6.77
C HIS A 22 -10.94 -6.60 -7.09
N HIS A 23 -11.18 -5.30 -6.88
CA HIS A 23 -12.35 -4.58 -7.36
C HIS A 23 -11.93 -3.22 -7.95
N GLN A 24 -12.14 -3.01 -9.24
CA GLN A 24 -11.63 -1.84 -9.97
C GLN A 24 -12.02 -0.50 -9.32
N GLY A 25 -13.29 -0.34 -8.95
CA GLY A 25 -13.78 0.91 -8.34
C GLY A 25 -13.23 1.20 -6.93
N MET A 26 -12.58 0.23 -6.29
CA MET A 26 -11.95 0.43 -4.96
C MET A 26 -10.43 0.54 -5.05
N HIS A 27 -9.84 0.24 -6.21
CA HIS A 27 -8.40 0.23 -6.40
C HIS A 27 -7.77 1.62 -6.14
N SER A 28 -8.50 2.69 -6.50
CA SER A 28 -8.06 4.08 -6.26
C SER A 28 -7.86 4.42 -4.78
N ASN A 29 -8.43 3.64 -3.86
CA ASN A 29 -8.35 3.86 -2.41
C ASN A 29 -7.28 2.97 -1.76
N GLY A 30 -6.35 2.42 -2.54
CA GLY A 30 -5.29 1.54 -2.07
C GLY A 30 -4.33 2.22 -1.08
N LEU A 31 -3.54 1.40 -0.40
CA LEU A 31 -2.42 1.84 0.42
C LEU A 31 -1.16 1.20 -0.11
N VAL A 32 -0.14 2.02 -0.34
CA VAL A 32 1.18 1.58 -0.80
C VAL A 32 2.13 1.59 0.39
N TRP A 33 2.47 0.40 0.89
CA TRP A 33 3.43 0.22 1.97
C TRP A 33 4.85 0.48 1.46
N VAL A 34 5.57 1.41 2.09
CA VAL A 34 6.95 1.75 1.70
C VAL A 34 7.99 1.31 2.72
N LYS A 35 7.56 0.98 3.95
CA LYS A 35 8.45 0.58 5.04
C LYS A 35 7.69 -0.23 6.10
N GLY A 36 8.43 -1.08 6.80
CA GLY A 36 7.94 -1.82 7.97
C GLY A 36 8.97 -1.90 9.09
N ARG A 37 8.54 -1.84 10.34
CA ARG A 37 9.38 -1.97 11.54
C ARG A 37 8.61 -2.66 12.67
N GLY A 38 8.99 -3.89 13.01
CA GLY A 38 8.21 -4.71 13.94
C GLY A 38 6.79 -4.89 13.41
N ALA A 39 5.78 -4.61 14.24
CA ALA A 39 4.37 -4.67 13.85
C ALA A 39 3.83 -3.37 13.23
N ILE A 40 4.68 -2.42 12.84
CA ILE A 40 4.25 -1.14 12.25
C ILE A 40 4.60 -1.11 10.75
N LEU A 41 3.62 -0.74 9.92
CA LEU A 41 3.78 -0.41 8.50
C LEU A 41 3.65 1.11 8.30
N GLU A 42 4.40 1.64 7.35
CA GLU A 42 4.36 3.04 6.92
C GLU A 42 3.90 3.10 5.45
N ASP A 43 2.90 3.91 5.15
CA ASP A 43 2.47 4.15 3.76
C ASP A 43 3.33 5.21 3.06
N ALA A 44 3.13 5.38 1.75
CA ALA A 44 3.88 6.33 0.94
C ALA A 44 3.64 7.82 1.30
N ASP A 45 2.59 8.13 2.05
CA ASP A 45 2.32 9.48 2.57
C ASP A 45 2.91 9.69 3.98
N GLY A 46 3.52 8.66 4.57
CA GLY A 46 4.17 8.67 5.88
C GLY A 46 3.26 8.33 7.06
N ASN A 47 2.05 7.82 6.82
CA ASN A 47 1.15 7.39 7.88
C ASN A 47 1.57 6.03 8.43
N GLU A 48 1.50 5.85 9.76
CA GLU A 48 1.83 4.60 10.42
C GLU A 48 0.57 3.78 10.77
N TYR A 49 0.65 2.46 10.58
CA TYR A 49 -0.43 1.51 10.82
C TYR A 49 0.08 0.29 11.60
N LEU A 50 -0.75 -0.23 12.52
CA LEU A 50 -0.49 -1.51 13.17
C LEU A 50 -0.84 -2.67 12.21
N ASP A 51 0.14 -3.49 11.90
CA ASP A 51 -0.07 -4.75 11.18
C ASP A 51 -0.48 -5.86 12.15
N GLY A 52 -1.78 -5.97 12.37
CA GLY A 52 -2.38 -7.02 13.20
C GLY A 52 -2.44 -8.39 12.53
N LEU A 53 -2.07 -8.50 11.26
CA LEU A 53 -2.17 -9.74 10.47
C LEU A 53 -0.81 -10.36 10.16
N ALA A 54 0.30 -9.68 10.49
CA ALA A 54 1.64 -10.05 10.02
C ALA A 54 1.65 -10.24 8.49
N GLY A 55 1.08 -9.25 7.79
CA GLY A 55 0.75 -9.30 6.37
C GLY A 55 -0.40 -10.27 6.09
N LEU A 56 -0.06 -11.50 5.71
CA LEU A 56 -1.02 -12.58 5.47
C LEU A 56 -0.67 -13.80 6.34
N TRP A 57 -0.45 -13.56 7.65
CA TRP A 57 -0.06 -14.57 8.63
C TRP A 57 1.33 -15.21 8.37
N ASN A 58 2.24 -14.46 7.74
CA ASN A 58 3.54 -14.97 7.24
C ASN A 58 4.69 -14.83 8.25
N ASN A 59 4.43 -15.08 9.53
CA ASN A 59 5.43 -14.96 10.60
C ASN A 59 6.44 -16.12 10.60
#